data_AF-A0A8H6VLJ3-F1
#
_entry.id   AF-A0A8H6VLJ3-F1
#
_cell.length_a   1.000
_cell.length_b   1.000
_cell.length_c   1.000
_cell.angle_alpha   90.00
_cell.angle_beta   90.00
_cell.angle_gamma   90.00
#
_symmetry.space_group_name_H-M   'P 1'
#
loop_
_entity.id
_entity.type
_entity.pdbx_description
1 polymer ?
#
loop_
_entity_poly.entity_id
_entity_poly.type
_entity_poly.pdbx_seq_one_letter_code
_entity_poly.pdbx_strand_id
1 'polypeptide(L)'
;MSWASKREVSRIEDEAYSLMGIFQVNMPLLYGERSKAFLRLEEEIIRRSPDQSIFAWTIPSEVFPAAASEAVSGLFATSPLHFADCASVEPCVTPELSERQPFAMTNMGLDLRLQSQMRTWGNQDDNEDEEPYFALHLHCARRREDGVKEMVRVLVQTVGLNRAGMLRIHTNPVNDTVWTDHGSSRPRKFYVKAFMPVRYMARPSRDVKRVQKE
;
A
#
# COMPACT_ATOMS: atom_id res chain seq x y z
N MET A 1 -7.02 0.30 11.54
CA MET A 1 -8.12 1.30 11.43
C MET A 1 -9.45 0.71 10.93
N SER A 2 -9.68 -0.61 11.01
CA SER A 2 -10.89 -1.24 10.45
C SER A 2 -12.20 -0.75 11.07
N TRP A 3 -12.20 -0.39 12.35
CA TRP A 3 -13.36 0.12 13.07
C TRP A 3 -13.90 1.47 12.53
N ALA A 4 -13.10 2.21 11.74
CA ALA A 4 -13.51 3.47 11.13
C ALA A 4 -14.04 3.30 9.69
N SER A 5 -13.91 2.12 9.08
CA SER A 5 -14.13 1.94 7.64
C SER A 5 -15.56 2.17 7.17
N LYS A 6 -16.53 1.99 8.07
CA LYS A 6 -17.97 2.15 7.80
C LYS A 6 -18.55 3.45 8.32
N ARG A 7 -17.71 4.40 8.75
CA ARG A 7 -18.19 5.68 9.26
C ARG A 7 -18.72 6.52 8.10
N GLU A 8 -19.89 7.11 8.30
CA GLU A 8 -20.45 8.09 7.38
C GLU A 8 -20.12 9.49 7.88
N VAL A 9 -19.74 10.36 6.95
CA VAL A 9 -19.39 11.76 7.23
C VAL A 9 -20.10 12.68 6.26
N SER A 10 -20.41 13.89 6.71
CA SER A 10 -21.05 14.90 5.85
C SER A 10 -20.06 15.54 4.87
N ARG A 11 -18.78 15.67 5.26
CA ARG A 11 -17.69 16.18 4.42
C ARG A 11 -16.57 15.16 4.38
N ILE A 12 -15.90 15.05 3.23
CA ILE A 12 -14.84 14.06 3.02
C ILE A 12 -13.69 14.27 4.03
N GLU A 13 -13.32 15.50 4.31
CA GLU A 13 -12.26 15.82 5.28
C GLU A 13 -12.60 15.41 6.73
N ASP A 14 -13.89 15.27 7.07
CA ASP A 14 -14.30 14.84 8.41
C ASP A 14 -13.96 13.36 8.67
N GLU A 15 -13.68 12.56 7.63
CA GLU A 15 -13.10 11.21 7.77
C GLU A 15 -11.79 11.25 8.56
N ALA A 16 -10.99 12.31 8.37
CA ALA A 16 -9.72 12.48 9.06
C ALA A 16 -9.90 13.18 10.41
N TYR A 17 -10.66 14.28 10.43
CA TYR A 17 -10.80 15.11 11.63
C TYR A 17 -11.48 14.37 12.79
N SER A 18 -12.45 13.50 12.48
CA SER A 18 -13.12 12.69 13.49
C SER A 18 -12.20 11.65 14.15
N LEU A 19 -11.02 11.36 13.58
CA LEU A 19 -10.06 10.38 14.08
C LEU A 19 -8.88 11.01 14.83
N MET A 20 -8.67 12.33 14.73
CA MET A 20 -7.54 13.01 15.36
C MET A 20 -7.44 12.75 16.86
N GLY A 21 -8.57 12.79 17.56
CA GLY A 21 -8.63 12.55 19.01
C GLY A 21 -8.23 11.13 19.40
N ILE A 22 -8.56 10.14 18.57
CA ILE A 22 -8.21 8.72 18.83
C ILE A 22 -6.71 8.49 18.63
N PHE A 23 -6.12 9.12 17.63
CA PHE A 23 -4.68 9.06 17.36
C PHE A 23 -3.85 10.06 18.17
N GLN A 24 -4.49 10.89 19.00
CA GLN A 24 -3.84 11.95 19.78
C GLN A 24 -2.94 12.86 18.93
N VAL A 25 -3.39 13.15 17.71
CA VAL A 25 -2.69 14.05 16.79
C VAL A 25 -3.34 15.42 16.80
N ASN A 26 -2.54 16.44 16.52
CA ASN A 26 -3.01 17.82 16.41
C ASN A 26 -2.59 18.35 15.04
N MET A 27 -3.57 18.65 14.18
CA MET A 27 -3.36 19.22 12.85
C MET A 27 -4.44 20.28 12.56
N PRO A 28 -4.11 21.38 11.85
CA PRO A 28 -5.09 22.42 11.50
C PRO A 28 -6.25 21.89 10.64
N LEU A 29 -7.47 22.35 10.96
CA LEU A 29 -8.68 22.11 10.17
C LEU A 29 -8.67 23.02 8.93
N LEU A 30 -8.52 22.42 7.75
CA LEU A 30 -8.51 23.09 6.45
C LEU A 30 -9.65 22.57 5.58
N TYR A 31 -10.82 23.20 5.66
CA TYR A 31 -11.97 22.81 4.84
C TYR A 31 -11.71 22.99 3.34
N GLY A 32 -12.19 22.03 2.56
CA GLY A 32 -11.95 21.97 1.11
C GLY A 32 -10.75 21.12 0.68
N GLU A 33 -10.01 20.52 1.61
CA GLU A 33 -8.88 19.65 1.30
C GLU A 33 -9.28 18.22 0.86
N ARG A 34 -10.52 17.80 1.15
CA ARG A 34 -11.09 16.48 0.81
C ARG A 34 -10.19 15.34 1.35
N SER A 35 -9.84 14.36 0.52
CA SER A 35 -9.00 13.20 0.92
C SER A 35 -7.58 13.57 1.33
N LYS A 36 -7.12 14.80 1.08
CA LYS A 36 -5.83 15.28 1.59
C LYS A 36 -5.82 15.43 3.11
N ALA A 37 -6.98 15.60 3.76
CA ALA A 37 -7.07 15.61 5.22
C ALA A 37 -6.60 14.27 5.80
N PHE A 38 -7.03 13.17 5.17
CA PHE A 38 -6.67 11.81 5.61
C PHE A 38 -5.19 11.52 5.40
N LEU A 39 -4.62 11.99 4.29
CA LEU A 39 -3.17 11.95 4.08
C LEU A 39 -2.40 12.64 5.22
N ARG A 40 -2.79 13.85 5.60
CA ARG A 40 -2.14 14.60 6.69
C ARG A 40 -2.29 13.88 8.03
N LEU A 41 -3.44 13.25 8.26
CA LEU A 41 -3.65 12.40 9.44
C LEU A 41 -2.63 11.25 9.46
N GLU A 42 -2.48 10.52 8.35
CA GLU A 42 -1.50 9.42 8.25
C GLU A 42 -0.06 9.93 8.44
N GLU A 43 0.29 11.10 7.90
CA GLU A 43 1.59 11.76 8.11
C GLU A 43 1.86 12.09 9.60
N GLU A 44 0.86 12.57 10.33
CA GLU A 44 0.98 12.79 11.78
C GLU A 44 1.13 11.47 12.55
N ILE A 45 0.40 10.42 12.15
CA ILE A 45 0.48 9.09 12.79
C ILE A 45 1.87 8.50 12.62
N ILE A 46 2.41 8.45 11.40
CA ILE A 46 3.73 7.85 11.15
C ILE A 46 4.89 8.63 11.78
N ARG A 47 4.70 9.92 12.06
CA ARG A 47 5.71 10.73 12.76
C ARG A 47 5.83 10.32 14.23
N ARG A 48 4.77 9.76 14.81
CA ARG A 48 4.67 9.42 16.24
C ARG A 48 4.66 7.92 16.51
N SER A 49 4.45 7.09 15.49
CA SER A 49 4.32 5.64 15.61
C SER A 49 5.18 4.91 14.56
N PRO A 50 5.96 3.89 14.96
CA PRO A 50 6.68 3.01 14.04
C PRO A 50 5.79 1.90 13.45
N ASP A 51 4.48 1.89 13.74
CA ASP A 51 3.56 0.85 13.32
C ASP A 51 3.34 0.83 11.79
N GLN A 52 3.77 -0.25 11.14
CA GLN A 52 3.64 -0.47 9.70
C GLN A 52 2.25 -0.95 9.27
N SER A 53 1.37 -1.29 10.21
CA SER A 53 -0.01 -1.68 9.92
C SER A 53 -0.81 -0.59 9.19
N ILE A 54 -0.36 0.68 9.28
CA ILE A 54 -0.93 1.78 8.50
C ILE A 54 -0.81 1.56 6.99
N PHE A 55 0.18 0.80 6.51
CA PHE A 55 0.35 0.48 5.09
C PHE A 55 -0.38 -0.80 4.66
N ALA A 56 -1.04 -1.50 5.59
CA ALA A 56 -1.67 -2.80 5.34
C ALA A 56 -3.08 -2.72 4.71
N TRP A 57 -3.59 -1.50 4.46
CA TRP A 57 -4.90 -1.29 3.84
C TRP A 57 -5.01 -1.99 2.48
N THR A 58 -6.22 -2.32 2.05
CA THR A 58 -6.50 -3.00 0.77
C THR A 58 -7.58 -2.25 0.00
N ILE A 59 -7.73 -2.54 -1.28
CA ILE A 59 -8.95 -2.16 -2.02
C ILE A 59 -9.95 -3.30 -1.80
N PRO A 60 -11.11 -3.05 -1.17
CA PRO A 60 -12.11 -4.09 -0.97
C PRO A 60 -12.53 -4.72 -2.31
N SER A 61 -12.63 -6.04 -2.37
CA SER A 61 -12.97 -6.77 -3.60
C SER A 61 -14.30 -6.30 -4.22
N GLU A 62 -15.26 -5.88 -3.39
CA GLU A 62 -16.56 -5.35 -3.83
C GLU A 62 -16.42 -4.06 -4.66
N VAL A 63 -15.34 -3.31 -4.45
CA VAL A 63 -15.06 -2.03 -5.10
C VAL A 63 -14.01 -2.18 -6.21
N PHE A 64 -13.35 -3.34 -6.29
CA PHE A 64 -12.35 -3.63 -7.33
C PHE A 64 -13.06 -3.92 -8.66
N PRO A 65 -12.88 -3.10 -9.71
CA PRO A 65 -13.57 -3.31 -10.98
C PRO A 65 -13.20 -4.65 -11.60
N ALA A 66 -14.19 -5.48 -11.97
CA ALA A 66 -13.95 -6.79 -12.58
C ALA A 66 -13.12 -6.74 -13.88
N ALA A 67 -13.17 -5.60 -14.59
CA ALA A 67 -12.39 -5.37 -15.81
C ALA A 67 -10.94 -4.91 -15.55
N ALA A 68 -10.61 -4.55 -14.32
CA ALA A 68 -9.24 -4.20 -13.94
C ALA A 68 -8.50 -5.46 -13.52
N SER A 69 -7.28 -5.63 -14.02
CA SER A 69 -6.38 -6.69 -13.55
C SER A 69 -5.49 -6.19 -12.41
N GLU A 70 -5.18 -4.89 -12.42
CA GLU A 70 -4.24 -4.25 -11.52
C GLU A 70 -4.74 -2.85 -11.17
N ALA A 71 -4.40 -2.38 -9.97
CA ALA A 71 -4.55 -0.99 -9.60
C ALA A 71 -3.26 -0.48 -8.98
N VAL A 72 -2.95 0.80 -9.19
CA VAL A 72 -1.78 1.46 -8.60
C VAL A 72 -2.20 2.64 -7.75
N SER A 73 -1.45 2.88 -6.68
CA SER A 73 -1.67 4.01 -5.78
C SER A 73 -0.37 4.49 -5.13
N GLY A 74 -0.51 5.54 -4.32
CA GLY A 74 0.50 5.85 -3.30
C GLY A 74 0.47 4.81 -2.18
N LEU A 75 1.40 4.93 -1.24
CA LEU A 75 1.48 4.03 -0.09
C LEU A 75 0.41 4.33 0.97
N PHE A 76 0.04 5.60 1.14
CA PHE A 76 -1.04 5.99 2.06
C PHE A 76 -2.41 5.75 1.45
N ALA A 77 -3.37 5.47 2.32
CA ALA A 77 -4.75 5.31 1.92
C ALA A 77 -5.37 6.69 1.61
N THR A 78 -6.54 6.68 0.97
CA THR A 78 -7.28 7.92 0.69
C THR A 78 -8.55 8.06 1.52
N SER A 79 -8.91 7.01 2.27
CA SER A 79 -10.09 6.94 3.14
C SER A 79 -9.92 5.78 4.13
N PRO A 80 -10.50 5.88 5.34
CA PRO A 80 -10.55 4.78 6.30
C PRO A 80 -11.27 3.54 5.76
N LEU A 81 -12.11 3.66 4.71
CA LEU A 81 -12.78 2.55 4.04
C LEU A 81 -11.80 1.43 3.63
N HIS A 82 -10.61 1.80 3.17
CA HIS A 82 -9.59 0.84 2.72
C HIS A 82 -9.02 -0.04 3.84
N PHE A 83 -9.33 0.26 5.11
CA PHE A 83 -8.93 -0.57 6.25
C PHE A 83 -10.00 -1.59 6.66
N ALA A 84 -11.09 -1.75 5.91
CA ALA A 84 -12.19 -2.66 6.25
C ALA A 84 -11.69 -4.09 6.58
N ASP A 85 -10.74 -4.61 5.79
CA ASP A 85 -10.19 -5.97 5.92
C ASP A 85 -8.94 -6.04 6.82
N CYS A 86 -8.69 -5.01 7.63
CA CYS A 86 -7.54 -4.92 8.51
C CYS A 86 -7.87 -5.24 9.98
N ALA A 87 -9.06 -5.76 10.30
CA ALA A 87 -9.45 -6.04 11.69
C ALA A 87 -8.59 -7.12 12.36
N SER A 88 -8.11 -8.08 11.58
CA SER A 88 -7.20 -9.15 12.03
C SER A 88 -5.72 -8.82 11.84
N VAL A 89 -5.39 -7.60 11.36
CA VAL A 89 -4.00 -7.16 11.22
C VAL A 89 -3.52 -6.62 12.55
N GLU A 90 -2.43 -7.18 13.04
CA GLU A 90 -1.79 -6.80 14.28
C GLU A 90 -0.33 -6.38 14.03
N PRO A 91 0.14 -5.34 14.73
CA PRO A 91 1.51 -4.87 14.57
C PRO A 91 2.49 -5.86 15.24
N CYS A 92 3.59 -6.16 14.56
CA CYS A 92 4.70 -6.96 15.08
C CYS A 92 5.84 -6.01 15.50
N VAL A 93 5.57 -5.11 16.45
CA VAL A 93 6.61 -4.20 16.97
C VAL A 93 7.48 -4.98 17.94
N THR A 94 8.75 -5.13 17.60
CA THR A 94 9.77 -5.60 18.54
C THR A 94 10.45 -4.40 19.20
N PRO A 95 11.05 -4.55 20.40
CA PRO A 95 11.76 -3.44 21.06
C PRO A 95 12.81 -2.76 20.15
N GLU A 96 13.51 -3.54 19.33
CA GLU A 96 14.54 -3.05 18.39
C GLU A 96 13.96 -2.16 17.27
N LEU A 97 12.68 -2.34 16.93
CA LEU A 97 11.97 -1.52 15.95
C LEU A 97 11.40 -0.26 16.57
N SER A 98 11.06 -0.28 17.87
CA SER A 98 10.54 0.89 18.58
C SER A 98 11.57 2.02 18.74
N GLU A 99 12.86 1.66 18.77
CA GLU A 99 13.97 2.63 18.91
C GLU A 99 14.37 3.31 17.59
N ARG A 100 13.86 2.85 16.44
CA ARG A 100 14.19 3.40 15.12
C ARG A 100 13.02 4.23 14.60
N GLN A 101 13.28 5.44 14.08
CA GLN A 101 12.34 6.09 13.15
C GLN A 101 12.34 5.28 11.85
N PRO A 102 11.33 4.42 11.58
CA PRO A 102 11.44 3.46 10.48
C PRO A 102 11.06 4.10 9.15
N PHE A 103 10.49 5.32 9.18
CA PHE A 103 9.99 6.05 8.03
C PHE A 103 10.35 7.53 8.13
N ALA A 104 10.63 8.15 6.99
CA ALA A 104 10.75 9.59 6.88
C ALA A 104 10.09 10.08 5.60
N MET A 105 9.30 11.15 5.70
CA MET A 105 8.82 11.86 4.52
C MET A 105 9.97 12.65 3.89
N THR A 106 10.19 12.45 2.60
CA THR A 106 11.20 13.16 1.81
C THR A 106 10.56 13.75 0.55
N ASN A 107 11.26 14.65 -0.13
CA ASN A 107 10.84 15.15 -1.45
C ASN A 107 10.81 14.07 -2.54
N MET A 108 11.40 12.88 -2.27
CA MET A 108 11.35 11.71 -3.16
C MET A 108 10.19 10.76 -2.83
N GLY A 109 9.40 11.07 -1.79
CA GLY A 109 8.36 10.19 -1.24
C GLY A 109 8.74 9.67 0.14
N LEU A 110 8.07 8.60 0.56
CA LEU A 110 8.30 7.97 1.85
C LEU A 110 9.55 7.08 1.78
N ASP A 111 10.54 7.37 2.62
CA ASP A 111 11.73 6.55 2.84
C ASP A 111 11.36 5.35 3.71
N LEU A 112 11.44 4.14 3.13
CA LEU A 112 11.19 2.87 3.80
C LEU A 112 12.45 2.01 3.79
N ARG A 113 12.80 1.42 4.93
CA ARG A 113 13.84 0.37 5.01
C ARG A 113 13.21 -0.94 5.46
N LEU A 114 12.86 -1.78 4.49
CA LEU A 114 12.13 -3.03 4.73
C LEU A 114 12.84 -4.22 4.12
N GLN A 115 12.61 -5.38 4.74
CA GLN A 115 12.90 -6.67 4.10
C GLN A 115 12.08 -6.76 2.83
N SER A 116 12.72 -7.14 1.74
CA SER A 116 12.08 -7.15 0.43
C SER A 116 12.56 -8.31 -0.43
N GLN A 117 11.66 -8.76 -1.30
CA GLN A 117 11.94 -9.73 -2.34
C GLN A 117 11.64 -9.12 -3.70
N MET A 118 12.61 -9.17 -4.60
CA MET A 118 12.41 -8.82 -6.00
C MET A 118 11.73 -10.00 -6.70
N ARG A 119 10.73 -9.71 -7.53
CA ARG A 119 9.98 -10.69 -8.30
C ARG A 119 9.74 -10.13 -9.70
N THR A 120 9.54 -11.02 -10.66
CA THR A 120 9.03 -10.68 -11.99
C THR A 120 7.61 -11.23 -12.10
N TRP A 121 6.77 -10.57 -12.87
CA TRP A 121 5.51 -11.20 -13.25
C TRP A 121 5.86 -12.44 -14.10
N GLY A 122 5.19 -13.56 -13.86
CA GLY A 122 5.59 -14.85 -14.42
C GLY A 122 4.42 -15.47 -15.15
N ASN A 123 4.59 -15.67 -16.45
CA ASN A 123 4.24 -16.94 -17.06
C ASN A 123 5.45 -17.37 -17.87
N GLN A 124 5.60 -18.68 -18.02
CA GLN A 124 6.64 -19.35 -18.78
C GLN A 124 6.57 -19.00 -20.28
N ASP A 125 6.92 -17.77 -20.62
CA ASP A 125 7.20 -17.27 -21.96
C ASP A 125 8.10 -16.04 -21.76
N ASP A 126 9.32 -16.13 -22.28
CA ASP A 126 10.44 -15.19 -22.14
C ASP A 126 10.13 -13.77 -22.66
N ASN A 127 9.26 -13.02 -21.98
CA ASN A 127 9.11 -11.58 -22.21
C ASN A 127 10.12 -10.84 -21.34
N GLU A 128 11.30 -10.56 -21.91
CA GLU A 128 12.39 -9.78 -21.29
C GLU A 128 11.99 -8.33 -20.90
N ASP A 129 10.78 -7.89 -21.28
CA ASP A 129 10.27 -6.53 -21.08
C ASP A 129 9.41 -6.33 -19.82
N GLU A 130 9.14 -7.36 -19.00
CA GLU A 130 8.33 -7.20 -17.79
C GLU A 130 9.15 -6.58 -16.64
N GLU A 131 8.80 -5.35 -16.25
CA GLU A 131 9.46 -4.66 -15.14
C GLU A 131 9.29 -5.44 -13.81
N PRO A 132 10.38 -5.66 -13.05
CA PRO A 132 10.29 -6.37 -11.79
C PRO A 132 9.54 -5.55 -10.73
N TYR A 133 8.80 -6.23 -9.87
CA TYR A 133 8.18 -5.65 -8.68
C TYR A 133 8.88 -6.15 -7.41
N PHE A 134 8.65 -5.44 -6.31
CA PHE A 134 9.19 -5.78 -5.00
C PHE A 134 8.05 -6.07 -4.03
N ALA A 135 8.11 -7.22 -3.36
CA ALA A 135 7.27 -7.50 -2.21
C ALA A 135 7.97 -6.99 -0.95
N LEU A 136 7.43 -5.93 -0.34
CA LEU A 136 7.92 -5.35 0.90
C LEU A 136 7.23 -6.06 2.07
N HIS A 137 8.01 -6.64 2.98
CA HIS A 137 7.47 -7.30 4.17
C HIS A 137 7.26 -6.25 5.26
N LEU A 138 6.01 -6.02 5.63
CA LEU A 138 5.66 -5.13 6.72
C LEU A 138 5.89 -5.85 8.05
N HIS A 139 6.26 -5.10 9.09
CA HIS A 139 6.32 -5.58 10.47
C HIS A 139 4.93 -5.60 11.12
N CYS A 140 4.00 -6.27 10.46
CA CYS A 140 2.67 -6.61 10.96
C CYS A 140 2.21 -7.92 10.33
N ALA A 141 1.30 -8.60 11.00
CA ALA A 141 0.77 -9.89 10.54
C ALA A 141 -0.75 -9.88 10.56
N ARG A 142 -1.36 -10.59 9.62
CA ARG A 142 -2.77 -10.93 9.63
C ARG A 142 -2.95 -12.24 10.37
N ARG A 143 -3.83 -12.25 11.36
CA ARG A 143 -4.24 -13.47 12.07
C ARG A 143 -5.30 -14.21 11.26
N ARG A 144 -5.01 -15.44 10.85
CA ARG A 144 -5.97 -16.34 10.19
C ARG A 144 -6.89 -17.02 11.22
N GLU A 145 -7.96 -17.65 10.74
CA GLU A 145 -8.94 -18.36 11.57
C GLU A 145 -8.33 -19.57 12.30
N ASP A 146 -7.34 -20.22 11.69
CA ASP A 146 -6.56 -21.32 12.28
C ASP A 146 -5.53 -20.86 13.33
N GLY A 147 -5.45 -19.55 13.59
CA GLY A 147 -4.50 -18.93 14.51
C GLY A 147 -3.11 -18.68 13.93
N VAL A 148 -2.85 -19.09 12.68
CA VAL A 148 -1.56 -18.84 12.02
C VAL A 148 -1.43 -17.36 11.68
N LYS A 149 -0.26 -16.79 11.97
CA LYS A 149 0.08 -15.41 11.63
C LYS A 149 0.73 -15.37 10.25
N GLU A 150 0.16 -14.59 9.36
CA GLU A 150 0.69 -14.37 8.02
C GLU A 150 1.25 -12.94 7.93
N MET A 151 2.54 -12.81 7.61
CA MET A 151 3.16 -11.50 7.46
C MET A 151 2.55 -10.72 6.31
N VAL A 152 2.18 -9.47 6.55
CA VAL A 152 1.59 -8.62 5.52
C VAL A 152 2.67 -8.15 4.55
N ARG A 153 2.35 -8.18 3.26
CA ARG A 153 3.23 -7.72 2.18
C ARG A 153 2.58 -6.59 1.40
N VAL A 154 3.38 -5.64 0.94
CA VAL A 154 2.96 -4.60 0.00
C VAL A 154 3.80 -4.71 -1.25
N LEU A 155 3.14 -4.77 -2.41
CA LEU A 155 3.82 -4.82 -3.69
C LEU A 155 4.11 -3.41 -4.18
N VAL A 156 5.34 -3.17 -4.62
CA VAL A 156 5.74 -1.90 -5.23
C VAL A 156 6.51 -2.12 -6.51
N GLN A 157 6.37 -1.21 -7.46
CA GLN A 157 7.09 -1.25 -8.73
C GLN A 157 7.49 0.16 -9.15
N THR A 158 8.56 0.26 -9.92
CA THR A 158 8.91 1.49 -10.62
C THR A 158 7.84 1.82 -11.66
N VAL A 159 7.53 3.10 -11.84
CA VAL A 159 6.58 3.50 -12.88
C VAL A 159 7.19 4.59 -13.74
N GLY A 160 7.40 4.26 -15.02
CA GLY A 160 7.82 5.18 -16.07
C GLY A 160 9.33 5.37 -16.24
N LEU A 161 9.70 5.90 -17.41
CA LEU A 161 11.09 6.05 -17.89
C LEU A 161 11.98 6.91 -16.97
N ASN A 162 11.40 7.84 -16.20
CA ASN A 162 12.15 8.76 -15.34
C ASN A 162 12.44 8.23 -13.92
N ARG A 163 12.01 7.00 -13.56
CA ARG A 163 12.29 6.36 -12.26
C ARG A 163 12.03 7.24 -11.02
N ALA A 164 11.09 8.18 -11.09
CA ALA A 164 10.90 9.24 -10.09
C ALA A 164 10.18 8.78 -8.79
N GLY A 165 10.18 7.47 -8.50
CA GLY A 165 9.56 6.89 -7.32
C GLY A 165 8.82 5.59 -7.65
N MET A 166 8.63 4.76 -6.62
CA MET A 166 7.84 3.55 -6.74
C MET A 166 6.37 3.81 -6.41
N LEU A 167 5.47 3.07 -7.05
CA LEU A 167 4.05 3.05 -6.73
C LEU A 167 3.69 1.72 -6.08
N ARG A 168 2.67 1.74 -5.24
CA ARG A 168 2.05 0.54 -4.69
C ARG A 168 1.19 -0.11 -5.77
N ILE A 169 1.31 -1.43 -5.90
CA ILE A 169 0.44 -2.27 -6.73
C ILE A 169 -0.58 -2.95 -5.82
N HIS A 170 -1.83 -3.00 -6.29
CA HIS A 170 -2.91 -3.80 -5.75
C HIS A 170 -3.26 -4.89 -6.74
N THR A 171 -3.09 -6.13 -6.32
CA THR A 171 -3.50 -7.33 -7.05
C THR A 171 -4.85 -7.79 -6.50
N ASN A 172 -5.66 -8.41 -7.37
CA ASN A 172 -6.90 -9.04 -6.93
C ASN A 172 -6.58 -10.17 -5.93
N PRO A 173 -7.19 -10.20 -4.73
CA PRO A 173 -6.94 -11.24 -3.71
C PRO A 173 -7.23 -12.67 -4.18
N VAL A 174 -8.04 -12.85 -5.24
CA VAL A 174 -8.28 -14.17 -5.85
C VAL A 174 -7.00 -14.77 -6.48
N ASN A 175 -6.07 -13.93 -6.95
CA ASN A 175 -4.79 -14.35 -7.51
C ASN A 175 -3.65 -14.45 -6.48
N ASP A 176 -3.92 -14.15 -5.21
CA ASP A 176 -2.91 -14.13 -4.14
C ASP A 176 -2.68 -15.51 -3.49
N THR A 177 -3.21 -16.56 -4.11
CA THR A 177 -3.22 -17.90 -3.57
C THR A 177 -1.96 -18.66 -4.01
N VAL A 178 -1.08 -18.87 -3.02
CA VAL A 178 0.12 -19.73 -3.04
C VAL A 178 1.38 -19.06 -3.60
N TRP A 179 2.06 -18.34 -2.71
CA TRP A 179 3.43 -17.87 -2.92
C TRP A 179 4.39 -18.69 -2.05
N THR A 180 5.23 -19.52 -2.66
CA THR A 180 6.31 -20.20 -1.95
C THR A 180 7.51 -19.26 -1.78
N ASP A 181 8.07 -19.22 -0.57
CA ASP A 181 9.09 -18.25 -0.16
C ASP A 181 10.48 -18.63 -0.72
N HIS A 182 10.62 -18.57 -2.05
CA HIS A 182 11.87 -18.89 -2.74
C HIS A 182 12.55 -17.60 -3.19
N GLY A 183 13.31 -16.95 -2.30
CA GLY A 183 14.11 -15.78 -2.64
C GLY A 183 14.87 -15.22 -1.45
N SER A 184 16.11 -14.78 -1.65
CA SER A 184 16.88 -14.14 -0.57
C SER A 184 16.21 -12.81 -0.20
N SER A 185 15.62 -12.73 0.99
CA SER A 185 15.12 -11.47 1.53
C SER A 185 16.30 -10.62 2.00
N ARG A 186 16.38 -9.37 1.53
CA ARG A 186 17.37 -8.41 2.00
C ARG A 186 16.70 -7.10 2.39
N PRO A 187 17.14 -6.45 3.48
CA PRO A 187 16.67 -5.12 3.80
C PRO A 187 17.16 -4.15 2.72
N ARG A 188 16.24 -3.44 2.09
CA ARG A 188 16.52 -2.45 1.05
C ARG A 188 15.82 -1.14 1.37
N LYS A 189 16.42 -0.05 0.87
CA LYS A 189 15.86 1.28 0.95
C LYS A 189 14.96 1.53 -0.26
N PHE A 190 13.74 2.00 0.00
CA PHE A 190 12.75 2.31 -1.02
C PHE A 190 12.23 3.73 -0.85
N TYR A 191 11.90 4.35 -1.98
CA TYR A 191 11.21 5.64 -2.04
C TYR A 191 9.88 5.41 -2.74
N VAL A 192 8.82 5.32 -1.94
CA VAL A 192 7.46 5.07 -2.45
C VAL A 192 6.67 6.37 -2.40
N LYS A 193 5.92 6.66 -3.46
CA LYS A 193 5.07 7.84 -3.49
C LYS A 193 4.05 7.76 -2.35
N ALA A 194 4.05 8.76 -1.46
CA ALA A 194 3.17 8.78 -0.30
C ALA A 194 1.69 8.88 -0.73
N PHE A 195 1.37 9.89 -1.55
CA PHE A 195 0.01 10.14 -2.02
C PHE A 195 -0.13 10.01 -3.52
N MET A 196 -1.01 9.11 -3.94
CA MET A 196 -1.57 9.06 -5.27
C MET A 196 -2.90 8.30 -5.18
N PRO A 197 -4.03 8.90 -5.63
CA PRO A 197 -5.30 8.20 -5.65
C PRO A 197 -5.21 6.89 -6.43
N VAL A 198 -6.02 5.90 -6.04
CA VAL A 198 -6.11 4.62 -6.73
C VAL A 198 -6.44 4.85 -8.21
N ARG A 199 -5.62 4.28 -9.09
CA ARG A 199 -5.86 4.25 -10.54
C ARG A 199 -5.92 2.80 -10.99
N TYR A 200 -7.01 2.44 -11.63
CA TYR A 200 -7.20 1.12 -12.22
C TYR A 200 -6.52 1.06 -13.58
N MET A 201 -5.84 -0.05 -13.85
CA MET A 201 -5.19 -0.31 -15.13
C MET A 201 -5.82 -1.57 -15.73
N ALA A 202 -6.30 -1.45 -16.96
CA ALA A 202 -6.58 -2.62 -17.78
C ALA A 202 -5.23 -3.17 -18.26
N ARG A 203 -5.04 -4.48 -18.19
CA ARG A 203 -3.95 -5.10 -18.96
C ARG A 203 -4.15 -4.72 -20.42
N PRO A 204 -3.12 -4.19 -21.12
CA PRO A 204 -3.24 -3.98 -22.55
C PRO A 204 -3.64 -5.31 -23.19
N SER A 205 -4.75 -5.30 -23.94
CA SER A 205 -5.13 -6.45 -24.75
C SER A 205 -3.94 -6.81 -25.62
N ARG A 206 -3.57 -8.10 -25.63
CA ARG A 206 -2.45 -8.65 -26.41
C ARG A 206 -2.54 -8.31 -27.91
N ASP A 207 -3.72 -7.87 -28.39
CA ASP A 207 -3.99 -7.61 -29.80
C ASP A 207 -3.59 -6.22 -30.32
N VAL A 208 -3.31 -5.23 -29.46
CA VAL A 208 -3.04 -3.85 -29.94
C VAL A 208 -1.59 -3.62 -30.36
N LYS A 209 -0.64 -4.45 -29.91
CA LYS A 209 0.78 -4.31 -30.29
C LYS A 209 1.15 -4.94 -31.65
N ARG A 210 0.23 -5.62 -32.34
CA ARG A 210 0.52 -6.27 -33.64
C ARG A 210 0.31 -5.36 -34.86
N VAL A 211 -0.17 -4.13 -34.70
CA VAL A 211 -0.57 -3.25 -35.83
C VAL A 211 0.39 -2.07 -36.06
N GLN A 212 1.47 -1.93 -35.27
CA GLN A 212 2.44 -0.81 -35.47
C GLN A 212 3.86 -1.26 -35.82
N LYS A 213 3.99 -2.42 -36.47
CA LYS A 213 5.23 -2.85 -37.15
C LYS A 213 4.89 -3.45 -38.50
N GLU A 214 4.49 -2.60 -39.45
CA GLU A 214 4.66 -2.81 -40.89
C GLU A 214 5.26 -1.54 -41.50
#